data_AF-A0A3B8STX5-F1
#
_entry.id   AF-A0A3B8STX5-F1
#
_cell.length_a   1.000
_cell.length_b   1.000
_cell.length_c   1.000
_cell.angle_alpha   90.00
_cell.angle_beta   90.00
_cell.angle_gamma   90.00
#
_symmetry.space_group_name_H-M   'P 1'
#
loop_
_entity.id
_entity.type
_entity.pdbx_description
1 polymer ?
#
loop_
_entity_poly.entity_id
_entity_poly.type
_entity_poly.pdbx_seq_one_letter_code
_entity_poly.pdbx_strand_id
1 'polypeptide(L)'
;MGLNDKKKNNSILNRISNILGRPQSINLLCIAVAILFIITLYSMADGIKALLVNNKTTYIYEDGAKYKEIDGGFVINELILESGSALPTVQDYFNANYELGNDVKISYYNMDNKEINVDDFTVKVNDDYFVKGIQDIFVSILNNSEEYSASVSILDTTTPEVTVSDYTIFQGEEYNPRSFIVNYFDNSSINEYDAQFVGESNFSDVGEHDVKIRVCDSSENCVEVDSKLIIKEKIIEEPIVTPQPQSSASTSSQVVSQKKPNNNTNKKPNGNSGNNGNNGNSGNSGNSGNSGNNNSNIGGDKDYNSNNIGNTNSQKSTDPAFWELVEKAKAYNASPDYQRDKELVEKKFITKTNEDRRAAGVPELTLDPELCLLAQTRIREYESIGWDESPKYIHKRPDLRDFSTIFKDYGYVAGIYSDNQRHYGENYVSVLGGNNMSNDGAFKLLHNSPGHYANIVGPYYSKMGIAKGIDPVTKRLFWIQLFSS
;
A
#
# COMPACT_ATOMS: atom_id res chain seq x y z
N MET A 1 -17.03 70.82 42.90
CA MET A 1 -18.45 71.15 42.67
C MET A 1 -19.22 69.83 42.64
N GLY A 2 -20.23 69.68 43.52
CA GLY A 2 -21.30 68.66 43.49
C GLY A 2 -20.90 67.20 43.76
N LEU A 3 -21.14 66.62 44.94
CA LEU A 3 -22.40 66.08 45.50
C LEU A 3 -22.80 64.68 44.98
N ASN A 4 -22.90 63.77 45.95
CA ASN A 4 -23.85 62.66 46.11
C ASN A 4 -23.90 61.51 45.08
N ASP A 5 -23.59 60.29 45.54
CA ASP A 5 -24.63 59.27 45.71
C ASP A 5 -24.14 58.02 46.48
N LYS A 6 -24.14 58.15 47.82
CA LYS A 6 -24.27 57.01 48.74
C LYS A 6 -25.75 56.61 48.83
N LYS A 7 -26.29 55.91 47.83
CA LYS A 7 -27.66 55.36 47.90
C LYS A 7 -27.87 54.18 46.95
N LYS A 8 -27.25 53.02 47.23
CA LYS A 8 -27.73 51.76 46.62
C LYS A 8 -27.52 50.45 47.40
N ASN A 9 -26.98 50.47 48.62
CA ASN A 9 -26.77 49.24 49.41
C ASN A 9 -27.70 49.04 50.62
N ASN A 10 -28.74 49.87 50.81
CA ASN A 10 -29.71 49.74 51.92
C ASN A 10 -31.01 48.99 51.55
N SER A 11 -31.05 48.26 50.44
CA SER A 11 -32.25 47.55 49.97
C SER A 11 -32.37 46.10 50.48
N ILE A 12 -31.24 45.45 50.80
CA ILE A 12 -31.23 44.03 51.20
C ILE A 12 -31.30 43.87 52.73
N LEU A 13 -30.59 44.72 53.49
CA LEU A 13 -30.59 44.65 54.96
C LEU A 13 -31.95 45.02 55.58
N ASN A 14 -32.74 45.90 54.94
CA ASN A 14 -34.08 46.24 55.42
C ASN A 14 -35.14 45.18 55.10
N ARG A 15 -34.89 44.27 54.14
CA ARG A 15 -35.81 43.16 53.84
C ARG A 15 -35.67 41.97 54.79
N ILE A 16 -34.55 41.85 55.50
CA ILE A 16 -34.33 40.77 56.47
C ILE A 16 -34.97 41.09 57.84
N SER A 17 -35.12 42.37 58.20
CA SER A 17 -35.69 42.77 59.50
C SER A 17 -37.20 42.51 59.67
N ASN A 18 -37.95 42.29 58.58
CA ASN A 18 -39.41 42.10 58.64
C ASN A 18 -39.88 40.64 58.65
N ILE A 19 -38.97 39.65 58.66
CA ILE A 19 -39.33 38.22 58.71
C ILE A 19 -39.21 37.63 60.13
N LEU A 20 -38.59 38.32 61.09
CA LEU A 20 -38.33 37.78 62.43
C LEU A 20 -39.02 38.59 63.53
N GLY A 21 -40.36 38.55 63.53
CA GLY A 21 -41.16 38.94 64.68
C GLY A 21 -41.50 37.72 65.54
N ARG A 22 -40.69 37.42 66.57
CA ARG A 22 -41.08 36.98 67.94
C ARG A 22 -39.86 36.50 68.76
N PRO A 23 -39.87 36.70 70.09
CA PRO A 23 -38.75 36.36 70.96
C PRO A 23 -38.86 34.89 71.37
N GLN A 24 -37.87 34.08 71.01
CA GLN A 24 -37.59 32.84 71.72
C GLN A 24 -36.14 32.89 72.13
N SER A 25 -35.91 32.65 73.42
CA SER A 25 -34.62 32.44 74.04
C SER A 25 -33.74 31.60 73.12
N ILE A 26 -32.84 32.27 72.40
CA ILE A 26 -31.82 31.60 71.63
C ILE A 26 -30.96 30.91 72.68
N ASN A 27 -31.15 29.61 72.82
CA ASN A 27 -30.39 28.77 73.73
C ASN A 27 -28.91 29.06 73.48
N LEU A 28 -28.16 29.36 74.55
CA LEU A 28 -26.71 29.61 74.49
C LEU A 28 -25.99 28.47 73.73
N LEU A 29 -26.57 27.27 73.78
CA LEU A 29 -26.18 26.09 73.01
C LEU A 29 -26.28 26.28 71.49
N CYS A 30 -27.33 26.91 70.96
CA CYS A 30 -27.46 27.19 69.52
C CYS A 30 -26.43 28.22 69.06
N ILE A 31 -26.10 29.21 69.89
CA ILE A 31 -25.02 30.18 69.60
C ILE A 31 -23.67 29.47 69.64
N ALA A 32 -23.42 28.62 70.64
CA ALA A 32 -22.19 27.85 70.74
C ALA A 32 -21.99 26.89 69.55
N VAL A 33 -23.06 26.21 69.11
CA VAL A 33 -23.02 25.32 67.93
C VAL A 33 -22.79 26.12 66.65
N ALA A 34 -23.41 27.30 66.50
CA ALA A 34 -23.17 28.18 65.35
C ALA A 34 -21.72 28.69 65.33
N ILE A 35 -21.15 29.06 66.48
CA ILE A 35 -19.75 29.49 66.57
C ILE A 35 -18.80 28.33 66.26
N LEU A 36 -19.05 27.14 66.80
CA LEU A 36 -18.25 25.95 66.47
C LEU A 36 -18.31 25.63 64.99
N PHE A 37 -19.50 25.70 64.38
CA PHE A 37 -19.70 25.48 62.95
C PHE A 37 -18.96 26.52 62.09
N ILE A 38 -18.96 27.79 62.51
CA ILE A 38 -18.20 28.85 61.84
C ILE A 38 -16.69 28.61 61.98
N ILE A 39 -16.20 28.14 63.14
CA ILE A 39 -14.79 27.79 63.34
C ILE A 39 -14.39 26.59 62.49
N THR A 40 -15.22 25.55 62.36
CA THR A 40 -14.96 24.43 61.44
C THR A 40 -14.97 24.88 59.99
N LEU A 41 -15.90 25.75 59.59
CA LEU A 41 -15.90 26.32 58.24
C LEU A 41 -14.66 27.18 57.97
N TYR A 42 -14.18 27.93 58.96
CA TYR A 42 -12.98 28.76 58.82
C TYR A 42 -11.72 27.91 58.73
N SER A 43 -11.60 26.87 59.54
CA SER A 43 -10.48 25.91 59.48
C SER A 43 -10.52 25.04 58.22
N MET A 44 -11.71 24.70 57.71
CA MET A 44 -11.87 24.10 56.38
C MET A 44 -11.47 25.08 55.27
N ALA A 45 -11.83 26.36 55.38
CA ALA A 45 -11.45 27.38 54.40
C ALA A 45 -9.93 27.63 54.40
N ASP A 46 -9.28 27.62 55.56
CA ASP A 46 -7.82 27.72 55.67
C ASP A 46 -7.12 26.43 55.21
N GLY A 47 -7.69 25.25 55.45
CA GLY A 47 -7.23 23.99 54.89
C GLY A 47 -7.37 23.92 53.36
N ILE A 48 -8.47 24.43 52.81
CA ILE A 48 -8.71 24.57 51.36
C ILE A 48 -7.78 25.64 50.77
N LYS A 49 -7.52 26.75 51.47
CA LYS A 49 -6.52 27.72 51.05
C LYS A 49 -5.11 27.14 51.09
N ALA A 50 -4.75 26.33 52.08
CA ALA A 50 -3.46 25.63 52.11
C ALA A 50 -3.34 24.63 50.95
N LEU A 51 -4.41 23.91 50.61
CA LEU A 51 -4.50 23.04 49.42
C LEU A 51 -4.39 23.83 48.10
N LEU A 52 -5.02 25.00 48.01
CA LEU A 52 -5.00 25.86 46.82
C LEU A 52 -3.70 26.67 46.69
N VAL A 53 -3.03 26.98 47.79
CA VAL A 53 -1.75 27.70 47.82
C VAL A 53 -0.58 26.75 47.58
N ASN A 54 -0.68 25.47 47.97
CA ASN A 54 0.35 24.46 47.71
C ASN A 54 0.22 23.75 46.34
N ASN A 55 -0.87 23.94 45.60
CA ASN A 55 -1.03 23.40 44.24
C ASN A 55 -0.88 24.47 43.15
N LYS A 56 0.03 25.44 43.34
CA LYS A 56 0.59 26.11 42.17
C LYS A 56 1.52 25.14 41.48
N THR A 57 0.97 24.35 40.56
CA THR A 57 1.78 23.58 39.62
C THR A 57 2.60 24.59 38.82
N THR A 58 3.90 24.64 39.09
CA THR A 58 4.84 25.44 38.31
C THR A 58 5.09 24.72 37.00
N TYR A 59 4.96 25.45 35.89
CA TYR A 59 5.35 24.97 34.58
C TYR A 59 6.58 25.73 34.10
N ILE A 60 7.52 24.99 33.51
CA ILE A 60 8.71 25.55 32.86
C ILE A 60 8.64 25.17 31.38
N TYR A 61 9.05 26.08 30.49
CA TYR A 61 9.12 25.84 29.05
C TYR A 61 10.59 25.86 28.64
N GLU A 62 11.07 24.77 28.04
CA GLU A 62 12.44 24.64 27.56
C GLU A 62 12.46 23.66 26.38
N ASP A 63 13.16 24.01 25.30
CA ASP A 63 13.41 23.14 24.12
C ASP A 63 12.18 22.41 23.55
N GLY A 64 11.05 23.11 23.41
CA GLY A 64 9.83 22.53 22.82
C GLY A 64 9.02 21.63 23.76
N ALA A 65 9.43 21.52 25.03
CA ALA A 65 8.71 20.79 26.06
C ALA A 65 8.16 21.72 27.15
N LYS A 66 6.99 21.38 27.67
CA LYS A 66 6.41 22.00 28.86
C LYS A 66 6.55 21.02 30.01
N TYR A 67 7.26 21.43 31.06
CA TYR A 67 7.55 20.62 32.22
C TYR A 67 6.57 20.91 33.35
N LYS A 68 6.20 19.88 34.10
CA LYS A 68 5.42 19.95 35.34
C LYS A 68 6.34 19.60 36.51
N GLU A 69 6.37 20.47 37.52
CA GLU A 69 7.09 20.21 38.77
C GLU A 69 6.50 19.02 39.52
N ILE A 70 7.35 18.12 39.98
CA ILE A 70 7.03 16.94 40.80
C ILE A 70 8.00 16.85 41.98
N ASP A 71 7.69 16.03 42.99
CA ASP A 71 8.60 15.84 44.12
C ASP A 71 9.94 15.26 43.62
N GLY A 72 11.01 16.06 43.78
CA GLY A 72 12.36 15.68 43.37
C GLY A 72 12.73 16.02 41.92
N GLY A 73 11.88 16.70 41.14
CA GLY A 73 12.27 17.14 39.80
C GLY A 73 11.14 17.68 38.92
N PHE A 74 11.27 17.42 37.61
CA PHE A 74 10.32 17.82 36.58
C PHE A 74 10.00 16.64 35.68
N VAL A 75 8.75 16.57 35.24
CA VAL A 75 8.27 15.63 34.22
C VAL A 75 7.74 16.39 33.02
N ILE A 76 7.98 15.91 31.82
CA ILE A 76 7.39 16.47 30.61
C ILE A 76 5.87 16.29 30.65
N ASN A 77 5.15 17.39 30.49
CA ASN A 77 3.69 17.45 30.42
C ASN A 77 3.19 17.60 28.98
N GLU A 78 3.92 18.35 28.14
CA GLU A 78 3.64 18.50 26.71
C GLU A 78 4.97 18.40 25.96
N LEU A 79 5.00 17.66 24.86
CA LEU A 79 6.17 17.46 24.01
C LEU A 79 5.79 17.62 22.55
N ILE A 80 6.60 18.35 21.80
CA ILE A 80 6.48 18.43 20.34
C ILE A 80 7.63 17.63 19.74
N LEU A 81 7.32 16.68 18.86
CA LEU A 81 8.28 15.88 18.13
C LEU A 81 8.18 16.16 16.63
N GLU A 82 9.32 16.17 15.96
CA GLU A 82 9.38 16.21 14.50
C GLU A 82 9.27 14.79 13.95
N SER A 83 8.56 14.61 12.83
CA SER A 83 8.48 13.34 12.13
C SER A 83 9.88 12.85 11.74
N GLY A 84 10.12 11.54 11.86
CA GLY A 84 11.45 10.95 11.68
C GLY A 84 12.44 11.18 12.83
N SER A 85 12.07 11.92 13.90
CA SER A 85 12.90 12.00 15.11
C SER A 85 12.77 10.74 15.97
N ALA A 86 13.77 10.50 16.82
CA ALA A 86 13.74 9.36 17.73
C ALA A 86 12.60 9.49 18.75
N LEU A 87 11.90 8.38 18.98
CA LEU A 87 10.90 8.31 20.04
C LEU A 87 11.61 8.46 21.40
N PRO A 88 11.16 9.39 22.27
CA PRO A 88 11.74 9.54 23.60
C PRO A 88 11.62 8.25 24.40
N THR A 89 12.71 7.90 25.07
CA THR A 89 12.72 6.85 26.08
C THR A 89 11.98 7.32 27.33
N VAL A 90 11.64 6.38 28.21
CA VAL A 90 11.04 6.71 29.51
C VAL A 90 11.86 7.76 30.28
N GLN A 91 13.19 7.68 30.25
CA GLN A 91 14.06 8.61 30.98
C GLN A 91 13.94 10.03 30.46
N ASP A 92 13.70 10.22 29.16
CA ASP A 92 13.63 11.54 28.52
C ASP A 92 12.42 12.35 29.00
N TYR A 93 11.38 11.69 29.55
CA TYR A 93 10.24 12.37 30.16
C TYR A 93 10.53 12.95 31.53
N PHE A 94 11.66 12.62 32.15
CA PHE A 94 12.03 13.11 33.47
C PHE A 94 13.35 13.91 33.38
N ASN A 95 13.60 14.75 34.39
CA ASN A 95 14.92 15.37 34.56
C ASN A 95 16.03 14.28 34.53
N ALA A 96 17.17 14.58 33.90
CA ALA A 96 18.33 13.68 33.80
C ALA A 96 18.81 13.07 35.14
N ASN A 97 18.52 13.71 36.28
CA ASN A 97 18.88 13.21 37.61
C ASN A 97 17.74 12.45 38.33
N TYR A 98 16.58 12.28 37.71
CA TYR A 98 15.45 11.59 38.31
C TYR A 98 15.67 10.07 38.25
N GLU A 99 15.70 9.42 39.40
CA GLU A 99 15.90 7.98 39.51
C GLU A 99 14.61 7.22 39.22
N LEU A 100 14.57 6.52 38.08
CA LEU A 100 13.49 5.61 37.74
C LEU A 100 13.45 4.39 38.67
N GLY A 101 12.24 3.94 38.99
CA GLY A 101 12.02 2.73 39.76
C GLY A 101 12.37 1.45 39.02
N ASN A 102 12.25 0.32 39.71
CA ASN A 102 12.53 -0.99 39.11
C ASN A 102 11.38 -1.52 38.24
N ASP A 103 10.17 -0.99 38.39
CA ASP A 103 8.99 -1.35 37.58
C ASP A 103 8.50 -0.09 36.88
N VAL A 104 8.95 0.10 35.63
CA VAL A 104 8.51 1.20 34.78
C VAL A 104 7.83 0.68 33.54
N LYS A 105 6.65 1.22 33.24
CA LYS A 105 5.86 0.88 32.06
C LYS A 105 5.44 2.14 31.35
N ILE A 106 5.53 2.12 30.03
CA ILE A 106 5.06 3.17 29.15
C ILE A 106 3.95 2.62 28.27
N SER A 107 2.84 3.34 28.20
CA SER A 107 1.70 3.05 27.34
C SER A 107 1.34 4.29 26.53
N TYR A 108 0.84 4.07 25.32
CA TYR A 108 0.51 5.13 24.36
C TYR A 108 -0.98 5.06 24.04
N TYR A 109 -1.63 6.22 23.92
CA TYR A 109 -3.05 6.34 23.65
C TYR A 109 -3.29 7.36 22.54
N ASN A 110 -4.30 7.09 21.71
CA ASN A 110 -4.78 8.08 20.75
C ASN A 110 -5.68 9.14 21.42
N MET A 111 -6.16 10.11 20.65
CA MET A 111 -7.07 11.16 21.13
C MET A 111 -8.43 10.66 21.62
N ASP A 112 -8.83 9.45 21.24
CA ASP A 112 -10.05 8.77 21.75
C ASP A 112 -9.78 8.00 23.06
N ASN A 113 -8.60 8.17 23.66
CA ASN A 113 -8.16 7.46 24.86
C ASN A 113 -8.10 5.94 24.71
N LYS A 114 -7.93 5.47 23.47
CA LYS A 114 -7.71 4.06 23.15
C LYS A 114 -6.21 3.78 23.14
N GLU A 115 -5.80 2.73 23.83
CA GLU A 115 -4.41 2.27 23.80
C GLU A 115 -4.02 1.87 22.38
N ILE A 116 -2.86 2.36 21.93
CA ILE A 116 -2.28 2.12 20.60
C ILE A 116 -0.93 1.45 20.74
N ASN A 117 -0.54 0.69 19.72
CA ASN A 117 0.78 0.06 19.67
C ASN A 117 1.83 1.10 19.24
N VAL A 118 3.06 0.96 19.74
CA VAL A 118 4.19 1.80 19.32
C VAL A 118 4.38 1.77 17.80
N ASP A 119 4.16 0.61 17.16
CA ASP A 119 4.30 0.42 15.70
C ASP A 119 3.24 1.19 14.90
N ASP A 120 2.13 1.62 15.52
CA ASP A 120 1.07 2.37 14.84
C ASP A 120 1.56 3.75 14.41
N PHE A 121 2.43 4.37 15.20
CA PHE A 121 2.91 5.75 15.00
C PHE A 121 4.44 5.90 14.92
N THR A 122 5.15 4.77 14.84
CA THR A 122 6.61 4.77 14.67
C THR A 122 7.05 3.80 13.56
N VAL A 123 8.32 3.94 13.16
CA VAL A 123 9.07 2.99 12.34
C VAL A 123 10.28 2.52 13.14
N LYS A 124 10.53 1.20 13.16
CA LYS A 124 11.69 0.62 13.83
C LYS A 124 12.89 0.53 12.88
N VAL A 125 14.02 1.13 13.25
CA VAL A 125 15.29 1.11 12.51
C VAL A 125 16.43 0.75 13.46
N ASN A 126 17.13 -0.37 13.21
CA ASN A 126 18.28 -0.82 14.01
C ASN A 126 18.05 -0.82 15.53
N ASP A 127 16.88 -1.29 15.95
CA ASP A 127 16.40 -1.34 17.34
C ASP A 127 15.88 -0.05 17.97
N ASP A 128 16.00 1.08 17.28
CA ASP A 128 15.42 2.35 17.70
C ASP A 128 14.08 2.61 17.01
N TYR A 129 13.20 3.34 17.69
CA TYR A 129 11.91 3.76 17.17
C TYR A 129 11.96 5.23 16.75
N PHE A 130 11.45 5.53 15.57
CA PHE A 130 11.35 6.88 15.03
C PHE A 130 9.89 7.22 14.78
N VAL A 131 9.43 8.38 15.23
CA VAL A 131 8.02 8.80 15.05
C VAL A 131 7.72 9.04 13.56
N LYS A 132 6.50 8.73 13.11
CA LYS A 132 6.10 8.89 11.70
C LYS A 132 4.78 9.64 11.56
N GLY A 133 4.62 10.33 10.43
CA GLY A 133 3.41 11.08 10.09
C GLY A 133 3.16 12.27 11.02
N ILE A 134 1.89 12.70 11.07
CA ILE A 134 1.39 13.78 11.91
C ILE A 134 0.26 13.24 12.77
N GLN A 135 0.41 13.34 14.10
CA GLN A 135 -0.65 12.96 15.03
C GLN A 135 -0.37 13.44 16.46
N ASP A 136 -1.44 13.63 17.22
CA ASP A 136 -1.39 13.82 18.67
C ASP A 136 -1.62 12.50 19.39
N ILE A 137 -0.82 12.22 20.42
CA ILE A 137 -0.93 11.05 21.30
C ILE A 137 -0.80 11.45 22.77
N PHE A 138 -1.31 10.59 23.64
CA PHE A 138 -1.07 10.66 25.07
C PHE A 138 -0.13 9.52 25.50
N VAL A 139 0.80 9.85 26.38
CA VAL A 139 1.75 8.91 26.97
C VAL A 139 1.40 8.77 28.44
N SER A 140 1.21 7.55 28.92
CA SER A 140 1.15 7.23 30.34
C SER A 140 2.40 6.48 30.76
N ILE A 141 3.02 6.94 31.84
CA ILE A 141 4.23 6.36 32.42
C ILE A 141 3.90 5.96 33.85
N LEU A 142 3.81 4.65 34.08
CA LEU A 142 3.71 4.08 35.42
C LEU A 142 5.12 3.84 35.94
N ASN A 143 5.54 4.60 36.95
CA ASN A 143 6.80 4.42 37.65
C ASN A 143 6.52 3.97 39.10
N ASN A 144 6.80 2.70 39.40
CA ASN A 144 6.40 2.02 40.64
C ASN A 144 4.88 2.03 40.88
N SER A 145 4.36 3.03 41.59
CA SER A 145 2.93 3.18 41.93
C SER A 145 2.37 4.56 41.60
N GLU A 146 3.17 5.38 40.93
CA GLU A 146 2.80 6.72 40.50
C GLU A 146 2.67 6.75 38.98
N GLU A 147 1.58 7.34 38.51
CA GLU A 147 1.29 7.49 37.09
C GLU A 147 1.54 8.95 36.67
N TYR A 148 2.32 9.08 35.61
CA TYR A 148 2.65 10.35 34.97
C TYR A 148 2.07 10.35 33.56
N SER A 149 1.65 11.52 33.08
CA SER A 149 1.05 11.63 31.76
C SER A 149 1.63 12.81 30.99
N ALA A 150 1.89 12.61 29.70
CA ALA A 150 2.32 13.66 28.78
C ALA A 150 1.44 13.65 27.52
N SER A 151 1.17 14.82 26.95
CA SER A 151 0.67 14.92 25.57
C SER A 151 1.84 15.10 24.61
N VAL A 152 1.88 14.32 23.54
CA VAL A 152 2.91 14.39 22.51
C VAL A 152 2.25 14.77 21.19
N SER A 153 2.71 15.85 20.57
CA SER A 153 2.31 16.28 19.24
C SER A 153 3.43 15.97 18.26
N ILE A 154 3.19 15.03 17.35
CA ILE A 154 4.10 14.72 16.25
C ILE A 154 3.71 15.61 15.07
N LEU A 155 4.63 16.49 14.69
CA LEU A 155 4.49 17.42 13.58
C LEU A 155 5.49 17.05 12.49
N ASP A 156 5.25 17.57 11.29
CA ASP A 156 6.19 17.47 10.19
C ASP A 156 6.40 18.87 9.59
N THR A 157 7.57 19.43 9.84
CA THR A 157 7.94 20.81 9.51
C THR A 157 9.15 20.89 8.60
N THR A 158 9.74 19.74 8.28
CA THR A 158 10.96 19.63 7.50
C THR A 158 10.60 19.50 6.03
N THR A 159 11.22 20.32 5.18
CA THR A 159 11.02 20.21 3.73
C THR A 159 11.72 18.98 3.16
N PRO A 160 11.17 18.37 2.11
CA PRO A 160 11.78 17.21 1.48
C PRO A 160 13.10 17.55 0.76
N GLU A 161 13.99 16.58 0.71
CA GLU A 161 15.19 16.61 -0.12
C GLU A 161 14.87 16.05 -1.52
N VAL A 162 15.13 16.85 -2.56
CA VAL A 162 14.76 16.48 -3.94
C VAL A 162 15.94 16.67 -4.88
N THR A 163 16.21 15.66 -5.71
CA THR A 163 17.15 15.77 -6.83
C THR A 163 16.41 15.66 -8.15
N VAL A 164 16.65 16.59 -9.07
CA VAL A 164 16.06 16.60 -10.41
C VAL A 164 17.09 16.32 -11.51
N SER A 165 16.61 15.87 -12.65
CA SER A 165 17.37 15.74 -13.89
C SER A 165 16.65 16.43 -15.04
N ASP A 166 17.42 16.82 -16.06
CA ASP A 166 16.87 17.28 -17.32
C ASP A 166 16.02 16.18 -17.98
N TYR A 167 14.92 16.57 -18.60
CA TYR A 167 13.95 15.64 -19.20
C TYR A 167 13.84 15.89 -20.71
N THR A 168 13.96 14.83 -21.50
CA THR A 168 13.89 14.90 -22.98
C THR A 168 12.62 14.25 -23.50
N ILE A 169 11.94 14.94 -24.40
CA ILE A 169 10.75 14.45 -25.11
C ILE A 169 10.84 14.73 -26.60
N PHE A 170 10.00 14.08 -27.39
CA PHE A 170 9.75 14.45 -28.78
C PHE A 170 8.59 15.44 -28.89
N GLN A 171 8.60 16.25 -29.95
CA GLN A 171 7.57 17.25 -30.21
C GLN A 171 6.17 16.61 -30.23
N GLY A 172 5.26 17.19 -29.45
CA GLY A 172 3.89 16.72 -29.29
C GLY A 172 3.70 15.65 -28.21
N GLU A 173 4.75 15.22 -27.50
CA GLU A 173 4.62 14.39 -26.30
C GLU A 173 4.27 15.24 -25.08
N GLU A 174 3.48 14.66 -24.17
CA GLU A 174 3.13 15.29 -22.91
C GLU A 174 4.23 15.05 -21.85
N TYR A 175 4.36 16.00 -20.93
CA TYR A 175 5.29 15.91 -19.79
C TYR A 175 4.65 16.50 -18.54
N ASN A 176 5.15 16.09 -17.38
CA ASN A 176 4.66 16.56 -16.08
C ASN A 176 5.84 16.85 -15.13
N PRO A 177 5.62 17.63 -14.06
CA PRO A 177 6.69 18.01 -13.12
C PRO A 177 7.40 16.81 -12.47
N ARG A 178 6.67 15.72 -12.23
CA ARG A 178 7.22 14.49 -11.63
C ARG A 178 8.22 13.78 -12.54
N SER A 179 8.19 14.02 -13.85
CA SER A 179 9.11 13.41 -14.82
C SER A 179 10.56 13.88 -14.67
N PHE A 180 10.76 15.02 -14.01
CA PHE A 180 12.07 15.62 -13.75
C PHE A 180 12.67 15.17 -12.42
N ILE A 181 11.87 14.56 -11.53
CA ILE A 181 12.32 14.18 -10.18
C ILE A 181 12.98 12.80 -10.23
N VAL A 182 14.25 12.73 -9.85
CA VAL A 182 15.04 11.50 -9.77
C VAL A 182 14.92 10.87 -8.39
N ASN A 183 15.16 11.66 -7.34
CA ASN A 183 15.05 11.23 -5.96
C ASN A 183 14.24 12.23 -5.17
N TYR A 184 13.49 11.71 -4.21
CA TYR A 184 12.75 12.42 -3.20
C TYR A 184 13.01 11.68 -1.88
N PHE A 185 13.39 12.42 -0.85
CA PHE A 185 13.57 11.91 0.50
C PHE A 185 12.91 12.87 1.48
N ASP A 186 12.25 12.30 2.48
CA ASP A 186 11.55 13.03 3.50
C ASP A 186 11.67 12.31 4.85
N ASN A 187 11.74 13.06 5.94
CA ASN A 187 11.88 12.54 7.30
C ASN A 187 10.59 11.89 7.82
N SER A 188 9.42 12.20 7.26
CA SER A 188 8.12 11.67 7.73
C SER A 188 7.93 10.17 7.50
N SER A 189 8.85 9.52 6.75
CA SER A 189 8.72 8.16 6.25
C SER A 189 7.52 7.94 5.32
N ILE A 190 6.84 9.01 4.92
CA ILE A 190 5.75 9.03 3.94
C ILE A 190 6.34 9.50 2.62
N ASN A 191 6.42 8.61 1.62
CA ASN A 191 6.98 8.92 0.31
C ASN A 191 5.93 9.53 -0.66
N GLU A 192 4.92 10.20 -0.13
CA GLU A 192 3.89 10.89 -0.91
C GLU A 192 4.24 12.37 -0.99
N TYR A 193 4.27 12.90 -2.22
CA TYR A 193 4.59 14.29 -2.46
C TYR A 193 3.80 14.84 -3.63
N ASP A 194 3.51 16.12 -3.60
CA ASP A 194 3.01 16.87 -4.74
C ASP A 194 4.12 17.56 -5.53
N ALA A 195 3.97 17.66 -6.85
CA ALA A 195 4.93 18.33 -7.70
C ALA A 195 4.23 19.14 -8.78
N GLN A 196 4.58 20.41 -8.88
CA GLN A 196 3.95 21.40 -9.76
C GLN A 196 5.01 22.23 -10.47
N PHE A 197 4.75 22.65 -11.71
CA PHE A 197 5.60 23.66 -12.34
C PHE A 197 5.33 25.03 -11.73
N VAL A 198 6.40 25.81 -11.59
CA VAL A 198 6.33 27.21 -11.16
C VAL A 198 6.54 28.09 -12.39
N GLY A 199 5.50 28.82 -12.78
CA GLY A 199 5.55 29.73 -13.92
C GLY A 199 5.23 29.07 -15.26
N GLU A 200 5.95 29.47 -16.32
CA GLU A 200 5.74 28.95 -17.66
C GLU A 200 6.11 27.47 -17.75
N SER A 201 5.20 26.69 -18.33
CA SER A 201 5.27 25.23 -18.25
C SER A 201 4.72 24.51 -19.48
N ASN A 202 4.22 25.25 -20.48
CA ASN A 202 3.64 24.70 -21.70
C ASN A 202 4.52 25.06 -22.89
N PHE A 203 5.61 24.32 -23.06
CA PHE A 203 6.55 24.45 -24.16
C PHE A 203 6.17 23.45 -25.26
N SER A 204 6.15 23.91 -26.51
CA SER A 204 5.87 23.07 -27.68
C SER A 204 6.91 23.21 -28.78
N ASP A 205 7.73 24.25 -28.69
CA ASP A 205 8.80 24.54 -29.65
C ASP A 205 10.02 23.67 -29.36
N VAL A 206 10.66 23.18 -30.42
CA VAL A 206 11.90 22.42 -30.35
C VAL A 206 13.00 23.28 -29.72
N GLY A 207 13.72 22.74 -28.75
CA GLY A 207 14.77 23.45 -28.02
C GLY A 207 14.89 23.05 -26.55
N GLU A 208 15.74 23.77 -25.83
CA GLU A 208 15.90 23.66 -24.38
C GLU A 208 15.10 24.77 -23.69
N HIS A 209 14.32 24.40 -22.68
CA HIS A 209 13.49 25.32 -21.90
C HIS A 209 13.80 25.14 -20.42
N ASP A 210 14.10 26.24 -19.73
CA ASP A 210 14.32 26.22 -18.29
C ASP A 210 12.96 26.07 -17.57
N VAL A 211 12.87 25.10 -16.67
CA VAL A 211 11.68 24.84 -15.86
C VAL A 211 12.02 24.90 -14.38
N LYS A 212 11.10 25.44 -13.59
CA LYS A 212 11.15 25.40 -12.13
C LYS A 212 10.04 24.52 -11.62
N ILE A 213 10.36 23.64 -10.67
CA ILE A 213 9.45 22.65 -10.11
C ILE A 213 9.36 22.87 -8.61
N ARG A 214 8.15 23.03 -8.10
CA ARG A 214 7.85 23.05 -6.67
C ARG A 214 7.43 21.65 -6.25
N VAL A 215 8.12 21.08 -5.28
CA VAL A 215 7.84 19.76 -4.71
C VAL A 215 7.47 19.93 -3.25
N CYS A 216 6.33 19.41 -2.83
CA CYS A 216 5.82 19.48 -1.47
C CYS A 216 5.59 18.08 -0.92
N ASP A 217 5.93 17.82 0.34
CA ASP A 217 5.56 16.58 1.03
C ASP A 217 4.05 16.51 1.35
N SER A 218 3.61 15.45 2.04
CA SER A 218 2.23 15.28 2.50
C SER A 218 1.77 16.30 3.54
N SER A 219 2.72 17.01 4.14
CA SER A 219 2.56 17.98 5.24
C SER A 219 2.63 19.43 4.73
N GLU A 220 2.70 19.60 3.41
CA GLU A 220 2.78 20.87 2.69
C GLU A 220 4.11 21.62 2.85
N ASN A 221 5.18 20.97 3.35
CA ASN A 221 6.52 21.58 3.32
C ASN A 221 7.10 21.43 1.91
N CYS A 222 7.56 22.54 1.33
CA CYS A 222 7.93 22.59 -0.09
C CYS A 222 9.36 23.05 -0.35
N VAL A 223 9.94 22.51 -1.42
CA VAL A 223 11.20 22.97 -2.02
C VAL A 223 10.98 23.31 -3.50
N GLU A 224 11.68 24.34 -3.99
CA GLU A 224 11.72 24.67 -5.42
C GLU A 224 13.07 24.29 -6.01
N VAL A 225 13.04 23.61 -7.15
CA VAL A 225 14.23 23.11 -7.85
C VAL A 225 14.18 23.47 -9.33
N ASP A 226 15.34 23.74 -9.92
CA ASP A 226 15.48 24.15 -11.33
C ASP A 226 15.95 22.96 -12.19
N SER A 227 15.42 22.82 -13.41
CA SER A 227 15.79 21.77 -14.38
C SER A 227 15.57 22.23 -15.83
N LYS A 228 15.92 21.42 -16.83
CA LYS A 228 15.68 21.70 -18.25
C LYS A 228 14.77 20.67 -18.91
N LEU A 229 13.81 21.17 -19.70
CA LEU A 229 13.04 20.38 -20.66
C LEU A 229 13.70 20.50 -22.05
N ILE A 230 13.96 19.37 -22.69
CA ILE A 230 14.57 19.29 -24.02
C ILE A 230 13.57 18.68 -24.99
N ILE A 231 13.04 19.49 -25.91
CA ILE A 231 12.09 19.05 -26.94
C ILE A 231 12.83 18.81 -28.25
N LYS A 232 12.77 17.57 -28.76
CA LYS A 232 13.39 17.15 -30.02
C LYS A 232 12.37 16.97 -31.15
N GLU A 233 12.80 17.16 -32.38
CA GLU A 233 11.97 16.93 -33.57
C GLU A 233 11.65 15.44 -33.76
N LYS A 234 10.42 15.12 -34.17
CA LYS A 234 9.97 13.75 -34.42
C LYS A 234 10.32 13.31 -35.84
N ILE A 235 11.23 12.36 -35.98
CA ILE A 235 11.58 11.77 -37.29
C ILE A 235 10.51 10.74 -37.66
N ILE A 236 9.78 10.97 -38.74
CA ILE A 236 8.82 10.01 -39.30
C ILE A 236 9.52 9.27 -40.45
N GLU A 237 9.80 7.98 -40.29
CA GLU A 237 10.24 7.13 -41.40
C GLU A 237 9.01 6.67 -42.21
N GLU A 238 8.96 7.02 -43.50
CA GLU A 238 7.88 6.60 -44.40
C GLU A 238 7.94 5.08 -44.70
N PRO A 239 6.80 4.38 -44.78
CA PRO A 239 6.78 2.95 -45.06
C PRO A 239 7.24 2.65 -46.51
N ILE A 240 8.22 1.76 -46.64
CA ILE A 240 8.74 1.28 -47.92
C ILE A 240 7.65 0.46 -48.64
N VAL A 241 7.15 0.97 -49.77
CA VAL A 241 6.21 0.26 -50.66
C VAL A 241 6.98 -0.73 -51.54
N THR A 242 6.81 -2.04 -51.33
CA THR A 242 7.27 -3.07 -52.27
C THR A 242 6.29 -3.27 -53.43
N PRO A 243 6.72 -3.23 -54.70
CA PRO A 243 5.81 -3.41 -55.85
C PRO A 243 5.52 -4.89 -56.13
N GLN A 244 4.22 -5.23 -56.32
CA GLN A 244 3.79 -6.52 -56.87
C GLN A 244 3.95 -6.59 -58.41
N PRO A 245 4.25 -7.77 -58.98
CA PRO A 245 4.38 -7.93 -60.43
C PRO A 245 3.02 -8.06 -61.13
N GLN A 246 2.84 -7.27 -62.19
CA GLN A 246 1.70 -7.33 -63.11
C GLN A 246 1.79 -8.57 -64.01
N SER A 247 0.66 -9.25 -64.23
CA SER A 247 0.44 -10.06 -65.43
C SER A 247 -0.90 -9.71 -66.07
N SER A 248 -0.81 -9.45 -67.37
CA SER A 248 -1.79 -8.91 -68.32
C SER A 248 -3.05 -9.75 -68.55
N ALA A 249 -4.14 -9.05 -68.85
CA ALA A 249 -5.44 -9.58 -69.25
C ALA A 249 -5.51 -10.04 -70.72
N SER A 250 -6.39 -11.00 -71.02
CA SER A 250 -7.27 -10.97 -72.21
C SER A 250 -8.46 -11.96 -72.11
N THR A 251 -9.51 -11.61 -72.84
CA THR A 251 -10.95 -11.86 -72.62
C THR A 251 -11.51 -13.19 -73.15
N SER A 252 -12.72 -13.50 -72.67
CA SER A 252 -13.63 -14.63 -72.87
C SER A 252 -14.17 -14.92 -74.29
N SER A 253 -14.53 -16.19 -74.58
CA SER A 253 -15.90 -16.62 -75.00
C SER A 253 -16.07 -18.13 -75.32
N GLN A 254 -17.18 -18.68 -74.79
CA GLN A 254 -18.15 -19.67 -75.31
C GLN A 254 -17.88 -21.18 -75.56
N VAL A 255 -18.55 -21.99 -74.71
CA VAL A 255 -19.50 -23.13 -74.91
C VAL A 255 -19.40 -24.07 -76.15
N VAL A 256 -19.46 -25.39 -75.92
CA VAL A 256 -20.44 -26.40 -76.48
C VAL A 256 -19.86 -27.84 -76.62
N SER A 257 -20.51 -28.79 -75.91
CA SER A 257 -20.89 -30.19 -76.20
C SER A 257 -19.91 -31.36 -76.51
N GLN A 258 -20.12 -32.43 -75.70
CA GLN A 258 -20.32 -33.86 -76.03
C GLN A 258 -19.26 -34.67 -76.79
N LYS A 259 -18.71 -35.72 -76.14
CA LYS A 259 -19.02 -37.16 -76.42
C LYS A 259 -18.16 -38.13 -75.59
N LYS A 260 -18.81 -39.17 -75.06
CA LYS A 260 -18.24 -40.46 -74.59
C LYS A 260 -17.89 -41.36 -75.78
N PRO A 261 -16.97 -42.34 -75.64
CA PRO A 261 -17.33 -43.74 -75.28
C PRO A 261 -16.24 -44.43 -74.40
N ASN A 262 -16.28 -45.67 -73.90
CA ASN A 262 -17.25 -46.67 -73.41
C ASN A 262 -16.41 -47.87 -72.86
N ASN A 263 -17.05 -48.83 -72.16
CA ASN A 263 -16.62 -50.22 -71.80
C ASN A 263 -15.81 -50.41 -70.49
N ASN A 264 -16.06 -51.38 -69.60
CA ASN A 264 -17.06 -52.46 -69.54
C ASN A 264 -17.07 -53.14 -68.14
N THR A 265 -18.23 -53.66 -67.71
CA THR A 265 -18.49 -54.85 -66.83
C THR A 265 -17.91 -54.90 -65.39
N ASN A 266 -18.56 -55.40 -64.33
CA ASN A 266 -19.72 -56.30 -64.18
C ASN A 266 -20.25 -56.33 -62.72
N LYS A 267 -21.54 -56.65 -62.57
CA LYS A 267 -22.28 -57.32 -61.45
C LYS A 267 -22.55 -56.63 -60.08
N LYS A 268 -23.86 -56.36 -59.91
CA LYS A 268 -24.80 -56.25 -58.73
C LYS A 268 -24.79 -57.48 -57.77
N PRO A 269 -25.66 -57.57 -56.70
CA PRO A 269 -26.41 -56.56 -55.91
C PRO A 269 -26.51 -56.84 -54.37
N ASN A 270 -27.36 -56.05 -53.69
CA ASN A 270 -28.01 -56.15 -52.36
C ASN A 270 -27.23 -55.52 -51.18
N GLY A 271 -27.83 -54.70 -50.31
CA GLY A 271 -29.22 -54.27 -50.11
C GLY A 271 -29.41 -53.84 -48.65
N ASN A 272 -30.41 -52.98 -48.40
CA ASN A 272 -30.88 -52.34 -47.15
C ASN A 272 -30.19 -51.01 -46.76
N SER A 273 -30.86 -49.85 -46.83
CA SER A 273 -32.18 -49.42 -46.28
C SER A 273 -32.15 -49.23 -44.76
N GLY A 274 -32.43 -48.00 -44.32
CA GLY A 274 -32.60 -47.68 -42.91
C GLY A 274 -32.43 -46.20 -42.59
N ASN A 275 -33.37 -45.39 -43.05
CA ASN A 275 -33.53 -43.96 -42.78
C ASN A 275 -33.97 -43.73 -41.31
N ASN A 276 -33.44 -42.71 -40.61
CA ASN A 276 -34.25 -41.79 -39.80
C ASN A 276 -33.39 -40.64 -39.25
N GLY A 277 -33.75 -39.41 -39.62
CA GLY A 277 -33.38 -38.22 -38.86
C GLY A 277 -34.39 -37.97 -37.74
N ASN A 278 -33.99 -37.18 -36.74
CA ASN A 278 -34.89 -36.16 -36.23
C ASN A 278 -34.15 -34.99 -35.58
N ASN A 279 -34.78 -33.83 -35.75
CA ASN A 279 -34.44 -32.47 -35.38
C ASN A 279 -34.83 -32.18 -33.90
N GLY A 280 -34.30 -31.11 -33.28
CA GLY A 280 -35.02 -30.48 -32.14
C GLY A 280 -34.23 -29.73 -31.05
N ASN A 281 -33.83 -28.49 -31.36
CA ASN A 281 -33.94 -27.22 -30.62
C ASN A 281 -34.14 -27.10 -29.07
N SER A 282 -33.40 -26.11 -28.51
CA SER A 282 -33.71 -25.11 -27.46
C SER A 282 -34.02 -25.50 -26.00
N GLY A 283 -33.51 -24.69 -25.04
CA GLY A 283 -34.14 -24.55 -23.72
C GLY A 283 -33.30 -23.95 -22.59
N ASN A 284 -33.61 -22.71 -22.23
CA ASN A 284 -33.11 -21.83 -21.16
C ASN A 284 -33.50 -22.27 -19.72
N SER A 285 -32.76 -21.85 -18.68
CA SER A 285 -33.23 -21.15 -17.45
C SER A 285 -32.25 -21.26 -16.26
N GLY A 286 -32.12 -20.15 -15.51
CA GLY A 286 -31.16 -19.97 -14.42
C GLY A 286 -31.66 -20.33 -13.02
N ASN A 287 -30.89 -19.92 -12.01
CA ASN A 287 -31.36 -19.82 -10.63
C ASN A 287 -30.61 -18.74 -9.83
N SER A 288 -31.33 -18.10 -8.92
CA SER A 288 -30.95 -16.99 -8.05
C SER A 288 -30.74 -17.44 -6.59
N GLY A 289 -29.84 -16.73 -5.88
CA GLY A 289 -29.93 -16.46 -4.44
C GLY A 289 -28.97 -17.26 -3.54
N ASN A 290 -28.05 -16.59 -2.84
CA ASN A 290 -28.22 -16.26 -1.42
C ASN A 290 -27.04 -15.42 -0.89
N SER A 291 -27.33 -14.53 0.06
CA SER A 291 -26.38 -13.73 0.85
C SER A 291 -25.81 -14.57 2.01
N GLY A 292 -24.53 -14.39 2.34
CA GLY A 292 -23.89 -15.04 3.49
C GLY A 292 -22.41 -14.66 3.63
N ASN A 293 -22.10 -14.07 4.79
CA ASN A 293 -20.81 -13.52 5.21
C ASN A 293 -19.67 -14.56 5.40
N ASN A 294 -18.45 -14.03 5.41
CA ASN A 294 -17.21 -14.48 6.07
C ASN A 294 -16.14 -15.30 5.32
N ASN A 295 -14.94 -14.69 5.41
CA ASN A 295 -13.60 -15.28 5.60
C ASN A 295 -12.76 -15.57 4.35
N SER A 296 -12.01 -14.53 3.94
CA SER A 296 -10.76 -14.68 3.21
C SER A 296 -9.75 -15.41 4.09
N ASN A 297 -9.45 -16.68 3.78
CA ASN A 297 -8.20 -17.25 4.24
C ASN A 297 -7.71 -18.43 3.37
N ILE A 298 -6.40 -18.38 3.14
CA ILE A 298 -5.45 -19.45 2.77
C ILE A 298 -5.30 -19.74 1.27
N GLY A 299 -4.16 -19.25 0.75
CA GLY A 299 -3.59 -19.56 -0.56
C GLY A 299 -3.08 -21.00 -0.66
N GLY A 300 -3.13 -21.51 -1.89
CA GLY A 300 -2.90 -22.89 -2.27
C GLY A 300 -4.12 -23.41 -3.00
N ASP A 301 -4.21 -23.11 -4.30
CA ASP A 301 -5.29 -23.63 -5.13
C ASP A 301 -5.08 -25.13 -5.32
N LYS A 302 -5.92 -25.93 -4.67
CA LYS A 302 -5.88 -27.40 -4.72
C LYS A 302 -6.71 -27.83 -5.91
N ASP A 303 -6.05 -28.18 -7.02
CA ASP A 303 -6.71 -28.90 -8.12
C ASP A 303 -7.13 -30.31 -7.66
N TYR A 304 -8.32 -30.42 -7.08
CA TYR A 304 -8.94 -31.70 -6.76
C TYR A 304 -9.75 -32.21 -7.96
N ASN A 305 -9.08 -32.93 -8.88
CA ASN A 305 -9.68 -34.11 -9.53
C ASN A 305 -8.62 -35.03 -10.14
N SER A 306 -7.92 -35.80 -9.31
CA SER A 306 -7.08 -36.93 -9.75
C SER A 306 -7.95 -38.16 -10.01
N ASN A 307 -8.66 -38.19 -11.15
CA ASN A 307 -9.30 -39.43 -11.64
C ASN A 307 -9.25 -39.51 -13.18
N ASN A 308 -8.06 -39.26 -13.75
CA ASN A 308 -7.74 -39.82 -15.06
C ASN A 308 -6.22 -40.00 -15.21
N ILE A 309 -5.70 -41.04 -14.56
CA ILE A 309 -4.37 -41.59 -14.85
C ILE A 309 -4.51 -42.35 -16.17
N GLY A 310 -4.26 -41.65 -17.26
CA GLY A 310 -4.34 -42.23 -18.60
C GLY A 310 -4.48 -41.16 -19.66
N ASN A 311 -3.35 -40.70 -20.18
CA ASN A 311 -3.24 -40.05 -21.48
C ASN A 311 -4.00 -38.71 -21.62
N THR A 312 -3.49 -37.65 -20.99
CA THR A 312 -3.79 -36.28 -21.43
C THR A 312 -2.58 -35.74 -22.15
N ASN A 313 -2.65 -35.70 -23.49
CA ASN A 313 -1.89 -34.71 -24.24
C ASN A 313 -2.19 -33.36 -23.55
N SER A 314 -1.19 -32.74 -22.91
CA SER A 314 -1.30 -31.38 -22.42
C SER A 314 -1.43 -30.48 -23.64
N GLN A 315 -2.64 -30.41 -24.19
CA GLN A 315 -2.93 -29.61 -25.36
C GLN A 315 -2.76 -28.17 -24.93
N LYS A 316 -1.61 -27.61 -25.31
CA LYS A 316 -1.32 -26.19 -25.28
C LYS A 316 -2.52 -25.42 -25.81
N SER A 317 -2.76 -24.24 -25.25
CA SER A 317 -3.82 -23.37 -25.72
C SER A 317 -3.68 -23.14 -27.24
N THR A 318 -4.81 -23.08 -27.94
CA THR A 318 -4.83 -22.65 -29.35
C THR A 318 -5.24 -21.18 -29.48
N ASP A 319 -5.40 -20.46 -28.35
CA ASP A 319 -5.77 -19.05 -28.33
C ASP A 319 -4.61 -18.18 -28.87
N PRO A 320 -4.79 -17.53 -30.03
CA PRO A 320 -3.75 -16.68 -30.60
C PRO A 320 -3.38 -15.50 -29.70
N ALA A 321 -4.34 -14.97 -28.92
CA ALA A 321 -4.09 -13.81 -28.05
C ALA A 321 -3.10 -14.16 -26.93
N PHE A 322 -3.24 -15.34 -26.33
CA PHE A 322 -2.26 -15.84 -25.36
C PHE A 322 -0.86 -15.98 -25.97
N TRP A 323 -0.76 -16.61 -27.14
CA TRP A 323 0.54 -16.82 -27.79
C TRP A 323 1.19 -15.51 -28.24
N GLU A 324 0.41 -14.51 -28.63
CA GLU A 324 0.93 -13.17 -28.90
C GLU A 324 1.61 -12.57 -27.66
N LEU A 325 1.00 -12.72 -26.47
CA LEU A 325 1.60 -12.26 -25.21
C LEU A 325 2.86 -13.05 -24.84
N VAL A 326 2.88 -14.36 -25.12
CA VAL A 326 4.07 -15.20 -24.93
C VAL A 326 5.21 -14.75 -25.85
N GLU A 327 4.94 -14.46 -27.12
CA GLU A 327 5.97 -13.97 -28.05
C GLU A 327 6.45 -12.56 -27.67
N LYS A 328 5.56 -11.67 -27.21
CA LYS A 328 5.97 -10.37 -26.63
C LYS A 328 6.87 -10.55 -25.41
N ALA A 329 6.56 -11.50 -24.54
CA ALA A 329 7.41 -11.83 -23.38
C ALA A 329 8.79 -12.36 -23.80
N LYS A 330 8.86 -13.25 -24.80
CA LYS A 330 10.13 -13.73 -25.35
C LYS A 330 10.96 -12.60 -25.97
N ALA A 331 10.33 -11.73 -26.76
CA ALA A 331 10.98 -10.59 -27.38
C ALA A 331 11.53 -9.61 -26.33
N TYR A 332 10.74 -9.31 -25.29
CA TYR A 332 11.19 -8.50 -24.16
C TYR A 332 12.35 -9.15 -23.42
N ASN A 333 12.26 -10.46 -23.15
CA ASN A 333 13.33 -11.20 -22.50
C ASN A 333 14.62 -11.21 -23.33
N ALA A 334 14.53 -11.15 -24.66
CA ALA A 334 15.71 -11.06 -25.53
C ALA A 334 16.30 -9.63 -25.62
N SER A 335 15.63 -8.61 -25.08
CA SER A 335 16.08 -7.23 -25.16
C SER A 335 17.34 -6.97 -24.30
N PRO A 336 18.25 -6.07 -24.73
CA PRO A 336 19.43 -5.71 -23.95
C PRO A 336 19.11 -5.15 -22.56
N ASP A 337 18.02 -4.40 -22.43
CA ASP A 337 17.60 -3.81 -21.15
C ASP A 337 17.13 -4.86 -20.17
N TYR A 338 16.32 -5.82 -20.63
CA TYR A 338 15.97 -6.97 -19.79
C TYR A 338 17.21 -7.77 -19.42
N GLN A 339 18.11 -8.09 -20.36
CA GLN A 339 19.30 -8.89 -20.05
C GLN A 339 20.22 -8.24 -19.02
N ARG A 340 20.29 -6.89 -18.99
CA ARG A 340 21.02 -6.13 -17.97
C ARG A 340 20.39 -6.29 -16.58
N ASP A 341 19.06 -6.23 -16.51
CA ASP A 341 18.32 -6.29 -15.25
C ASP A 341 18.01 -7.72 -14.79
N LYS A 342 18.03 -8.69 -15.72
CA LYS A 342 17.67 -10.09 -15.51
C LYS A 342 18.50 -10.71 -14.40
N GLU A 343 19.83 -10.56 -14.47
CA GLU A 343 20.70 -11.09 -13.42
C GLU A 343 20.38 -10.41 -12.08
N LEU A 344 20.08 -9.11 -12.06
CA LEU A 344 19.78 -8.39 -10.83
C LEU A 344 18.42 -8.76 -10.21
N VAL A 345 17.41 -9.07 -11.03
CA VAL A 345 16.06 -9.45 -10.54
C VAL A 345 16.03 -10.92 -10.17
N GLU A 346 16.35 -11.81 -11.10
CA GLU A 346 16.22 -13.26 -10.89
C GLU A 346 17.13 -13.75 -9.77
N LYS A 347 18.42 -13.37 -9.79
CA LYS A 347 19.42 -13.80 -8.81
C LYS A 347 19.11 -13.26 -7.42
N LYS A 348 18.70 -12.01 -7.28
CA LYS A 348 18.37 -11.43 -5.98
C LYS A 348 17.16 -12.09 -5.37
N PHE A 349 16.08 -12.23 -6.13
CA PHE A 349 14.84 -12.82 -5.63
C PHE A 349 15.02 -14.29 -5.24
N ILE A 350 15.69 -15.11 -6.06
CA ILE A 350 15.93 -16.52 -5.68
C ILE A 350 16.82 -16.63 -4.44
N THR A 351 17.84 -15.76 -4.31
CA THR A 351 18.73 -15.77 -3.14
C THR A 351 17.96 -15.47 -1.87
N LYS A 352 17.17 -14.39 -1.83
CA LYS A 352 16.37 -14.02 -0.66
C LYS A 352 15.25 -15.01 -0.37
N THR A 353 14.56 -15.52 -1.40
CA THR A 353 13.58 -16.61 -1.22
C THR A 353 14.24 -17.82 -0.56
N ASN A 354 15.43 -18.21 -1.00
CA ASN A 354 16.14 -19.34 -0.39
C ASN A 354 16.69 -19.04 1.01
N GLU A 355 17.00 -17.78 1.34
CA GLU A 355 17.30 -17.34 2.72
C GLU A 355 16.12 -17.62 3.66
N ASP A 356 14.92 -17.18 3.29
CA ASP A 356 13.69 -17.42 4.07
C ASP A 356 13.37 -18.92 4.17
N ARG A 357 13.55 -19.65 3.07
CA ARG A 357 13.30 -21.11 3.04
C ARG A 357 14.26 -21.88 3.93
N ARG A 358 15.55 -21.53 3.94
CA ARG A 358 16.53 -22.10 4.88
C ARG A 358 16.14 -21.79 6.32
N ALA A 359 15.74 -20.55 6.61
CA ALA A 359 15.30 -20.14 7.94
C ALA A 359 14.03 -20.92 8.40
N ALA A 360 13.13 -21.22 7.47
CA ALA A 360 11.93 -22.03 7.70
C ALA A 360 12.18 -23.55 7.68
N GLY A 361 13.41 -24.01 7.40
CA GLY A 361 13.77 -25.42 7.36
C GLY A 361 13.17 -26.20 6.17
N VAL A 362 12.84 -25.53 5.06
CA VAL A 362 12.31 -26.17 3.84
C VAL A 362 13.35 -26.15 2.69
N PRO A 363 13.29 -27.11 1.74
CA PRO A 363 14.28 -27.20 0.66
C PRO A 363 14.34 -25.94 -0.20
N GLU A 364 15.54 -25.56 -0.64
CA GLU A 364 15.72 -24.42 -1.55
C GLU A 364 15.07 -24.64 -2.92
N LEU A 365 14.64 -23.53 -3.54
CA LEU A 365 14.12 -23.51 -4.90
C LEU A 365 15.25 -23.31 -5.91
N THR A 366 14.98 -23.74 -7.15
CA THR A 366 15.81 -23.42 -8.31
C THR A 366 15.04 -22.57 -9.31
N LEU A 367 15.72 -21.62 -9.96
CA LEU A 367 15.09 -20.86 -11.04
C LEU A 367 14.78 -21.77 -12.24
N ASP A 368 13.57 -21.62 -12.77
CA ASP A 368 13.10 -22.31 -13.96
C ASP A 368 12.91 -21.28 -15.09
N PRO A 369 13.65 -21.37 -16.20
CA PRO A 369 13.53 -20.44 -17.32
C PRO A 369 12.14 -20.36 -17.94
N GLU A 370 11.38 -21.47 -17.96
CA GLU A 370 10.01 -21.47 -18.45
C GLU A 370 9.09 -20.73 -17.47
N LEU A 371 9.28 -20.90 -16.15
CA LEU A 371 8.53 -20.12 -15.16
C LEU A 371 8.86 -18.62 -15.21
N CYS A 372 10.13 -18.24 -15.43
CA CYS A 372 10.49 -16.83 -15.64
C CYS A 372 9.80 -16.25 -16.88
N LEU A 373 9.73 -17.04 -17.97
CA LEU A 373 8.97 -16.65 -19.16
C LEU A 373 7.48 -16.48 -18.83
N LEU A 374 6.87 -17.41 -18.10
CA LEU A 374 5.46 -17.31 -17.70
C LEU A 374 5.19 -16.12 -16.78
N ALA A 375 6.09 -15.83 -15.84
CA ALA A 375 6.01 -14.63 -15.01
C ALA A 375 6.07 -13.36 -15.88
N GLN A 376 6.93 -13.35 -16.91
CA GLN A 376 6.98 -12.24 -17.86
C GLN A 376 5.70 -12.16 -18.71
N THR A 377 5.12 -13.30 -19.10
CA THR A 377 3.83 -13.33 -19.79
C THR A 377 2.72 -12.76 -18.91
N ARG A 378 2.71 -13.04 -17.60
CA ARG A 378 1.80 -12.40 -16.65
C ARG A 378 1.96 -10.88 -16.62
N ILE A 379 3.19 -10.35 -16.69
CA ILE A 379 3.41 -8.89 -16.84
C ILE A 379 2.76 -8.37 -18.14
N ARG A 380 2.87 -9.09 -19.26
CA ARG A 380 2.24 -8.71 -20.54
C ARG A 380 0.73 -8.81 -20.51
N GLU A 381 0.17 -9.67 -19.67
CA GLU A 381 -1.27 -9.72 -19.41
C GLU A 381 -1.76 -8.45 -18.72
N TYR A 382 -1.05 -7.95 -17.70
CA TYR A 382 -1.36 -6.65 -17.09
C TYR A 382 -1.26 -5.52 -18.11
N GLU A 383 -0.21 -5.50 -18.94
CA GLU A 383 -0.09 -4.52 -20.03
C GLU A 383 -1.30 -4.56 -20.98
N SER A 384 -1.79 -5.77 -21.33
CA SER A 384 -2.91 -5.92 -22.27
C SER A 384 -4.25 -5.38 -21.75
N ILE A 385 -4.41 -5.27 -20.44
CA ILE A 385 -5.59 -4.69 -19.78
C ILE A 385 -5.36 -3.24 -19.33
N GLY A 386 -4.28 -2.60 -19.82
CA GLY A 386 -3.95 -1.22 -19.45
C GLY A 386 -3.48 -1.06 -18.02
N TRP A 387 -2.82 -2.09 -17.46
CA TRP A 387 -2.28 -2.13 -16.11
C TRP A 387 -3.35 -1.98 -15.00
N ASP A 388 -4.60 -2.41 -15.26
CA ASP A 388 -5.70 -2.37 -14.29
C ASP A 388 -5.44 -3.32 -13.11
N GLU A 389 -5.24 -2.75 -11.93
CA GLU A 389 -4.99 -3.47 -10.67
C GLU A 389 -6.23 -3.64 -9.80
N SER A 390 -7.41 -3.38 -10.36
CA SER A 390 -8.66 -3.62 -9.65
C SER A 390 -8.66 -5.03 -9.04
N PRO A 391 -9.25 -5.24 -7.85
CA PRO A 391 -9.23 -6.54 -7.16
C PRO A 391 -9.69 -7.73 -8.03
N LYS A 392 -10.49 -7.49 -9.08
CA LYS A 392 -10.89 -8.50 -10.07
C LYS A 392 -9.76 -9.07 -10.94
N TYR A 393 -8.63 -8.37 -11.07
CA TYR A 393 -7.49 -8.78 -11.90
C TYR A 393 -6.30 -9.27 -11.08
N ILE A 394 -6.29 -9.07 -9.75
CA ILE A 394 -5.26 -9.62 -8.87
C ILE A 394 -5.40 -11.15 -8.85
N HIS A 395 -4.32 -11.86 -9.17
CA HIS A 395 -4.30 -13.32 -9.37
C HIS A 395 -5.24 -13.86 -10.46
N LYS A 396 -5.73 -12.98 -11.33
CA LYS A 396 -6.55 -13.35 -12.50
C LYS A 396 -5.83 -12.97 -13.79
N ARG A 397 -6.20 -13.69 -14.85
CA ARG A 397 -5.79 -13.43 -16.24
C ARG A 397 -6.74 -12.42 -16.88
N PRO A 398 -6.41 -11.85 -18.07
CA PRO A 398 -7.26 -10.86 -18.73
C PRO A 398 -8.69 -11.33 -18.99
N ASP A 399 -8.87 -12.64 -19.17
CA ASP A 399 -10.15 -13.33 -19.34
C ASP A 399 -10.84 -13.74 -18.02
N LEU A 400 -10.31 -13.26 -16.88
CA LEU A 400 -10.78 -13.49 -15.52
C LEU A 400 -10.62 -14.93 -14.99
N ARG A 401 -9.97 -15.84 -15.74
CA ARG A 401 -9.55 -17.13 -15.18
C ARG A 401 -8.43 -16.95 -14.17
N ASP A 402 -8.25 -17.94 -13.31
CA ASP A 402 -7.15 -17.95 -12.34
C ASP A 402 -5.78 -17.92 -13.02
N PHE A 403 -4.82 -17.26 -12.37
CA PHE A 403 -3.43 -17.18 -12.84
C PHE A 403 -2.87 -18.57 -13.18
N SER A 404 -3.24 -19.59 -12.39
CA SER A 404 -2.78 -20.98 -12.52
C SER A 404 -3.10 -21.59 -13.88
N THR A 405 -4.11 -21.08 -14.58
CA THR A 405 -4.44 -21.55 -15.93
C THR A 405 -3.36 -21.26 -16.96
N ILE A 406 -2.44 -20.31 -16.69
CA ILE A 406 -1.31 -20.01 -17.57
C ILE A 406 -0.39 -21.23 -17.78
N PHE A 407 -0.20 -22.07 -16.75
CA PHE A 407 0.63 -23.26 -16.83
C PHE A 407 0.06 -24.25 -17.84
N LYS A 408 -1.25 -24.50 -17.76
CA LYS A 408 -1.97 -25.37 -18.70
C LYS A 408 -1.95 -24.80 -20.12
N ASP A 409 -2.22 -23.51 -20.26
CA ASP A 409 -2.29 -22.86 -21.57
C ASP A 409 -0.93 -22.88 -22.29
N TYR A 410 0.17 -22.71 -21.56
CA TYR A 410 1.53 -22.86 -22.12
C TYR A 410 1.92 -24.32 -22.39
N GLY A 411 1.34 -25.25 -21.64
CA GLY A 411 1.75 -26.65 -21.56
C GLY A 411 2.95 -26.88 -20.62
N TYR A 412 3.11 -26.03 -19.60
CA TYR A 412 4.05 -26.25 -18.51
C TYR A 412 3.52 -27.34 -17.59
N VAL A 413 4.39 -28.27 -17.18
CA VAL A 413 4.02 -29.41 -16.33
C VAL A 413 4.96 -29.44 -15.13
N ALA A 414 4.48 -28.98 -13.97
CA ALA A 414 5.22 -29.04 -12.70
C ALA A 414 5.59 -30.49 -12.34
N GLY A 415 6.55 -30.72 -11.43
CA GLY A 415 6.75 -32.02 -10.80
C GLY A 415 5.52 -32.47 -10.01
N ILE A 416 5.46 -33.76 -9.68
CA ILE A 416 4.46 -34.30 -8.75
C ILE A 416 5.10 -34.33 -7.35
N TYR A 417 4.47 -33.67 -6.38
CA TYR A 417 4.94 -33.68 -4.99
C TYR A 417 4.52 -34.97 -4.27
N SER A 418 4.99 -35.19 -3.04
CA SER A 418 4.78 -36.44 -2.29
C SER A 418 3.31 -36.76 -2.00
N ASP A 419 2.42 -35.77 -2.10
CA ASP A 419 0.97 -35.92 -1.98
C ASP A 419 0.28 -36.33 -3.30
N ASN A 420 1.07 -36.65 -4.33
CA ASN A 420 0.63 -37.00 -5.67
C ASN A 420 -0.13 -35.87 -6.39
N GLN A 421 0.12 -34.62 -6.00
CA GLN A 421 -0.44 -33.41 -6.61
C GLN A 421 0.64 -32.56 -7.26
N ARG A 422 0.21 -31.71 -8.19
CA ARG A 422 1.03 -30.60 -8.72
C ARG A 422 0.62 -29.35 -7.98
N HIS A 423 1.61 -28.56 -7.55
CA HIS A 423 1.35 -27.33 -6.82
C HIS A 423 1.83 -26.14 -7.65
N TYR A 424 1.03 -25.08 -7.63
CA TYR A 424 1.35 -23.81 -8.26
C TYR A 424 1.14 -22.68 -7.27
N GLY A 425 1.90 -21.60 -7.40
CA GLY A 425 1.75 -20.40 -6.58
C GLY A 425 2.06 -19.14 -7.37
N GLU A 426 1.44 -18.04 -6.98
CA GLU A 426 1.77 -16.71 -7.47
C GLU A 426 1.91 -15.77 -6.27
N ASN A 427 3.00 -15.01 -6.25
CA ASN A 427 3.07 -13.78 -5.47
C ASN A 427 3.08 -12.60 -6.41
N TYR A 428 2.32 -11.58 -6.04
CA TYR A 428 2.19 -10.34 -6.78
C TYR A 428 2.51 -9.18 -5.85
N VAL A 429 3.34 -8.26 -6.31
CA VAL A 429 3.48 -6.95 -5.69
C VAL A 429 3.57 -5.90 -6.77
N SER A 430 2.88 -4.80 -6.57
CA SER A 430 3.03 -3.61 -7.37
C SER A 430 3.14 -2.38 -6.49
N VAL A 431 3.88 -1.39 -6.97
CA VAL A 431 4.08 -0.14 -6.25
C VAL A 431 4.15 1.04 -7.21
N LEU A 432 3.44 2.10 -6.86
CA LEU A 432 3.64 3.42 -7.46
C LEU A 432 5.01 3.92 -7.04
N GLY A 433 5.86 4.22 -8.01
CA GLY A 433 7.21 4.67 -7.70
C GLY A 433 8.05 4.68 -8.95
N GLY A 434 8.07 5.83 -9.63
CA GLY A 434 9.02 6.11 -10.69
C GLY A 434 10.41 5.63 -10.26
N ASN A 435 10.91 4.59 -10.90
CA ASN A 435 12.23 3.96 -10.74
C ASN A 435 12.75 3.59 -9.32
N ASN A 436 12.07 3.92 -8.22
CA ASN A 436 12.70 3.97 -6.89
C ASN A 436 12.46 2.76 -5.98
N MET A 437 11.53 1.84 -6.32
CA MET A 437 11.46 0.57 -5.59
C MET A 437 12.56 -0.39 -6.05
N SER A 438 13.47 -0.69 -5.12
CA SER A 438 14.47 -1.74 -5.30
C SER A 438 13.85 -3.13 -5.26
N ASN A 439 14.51 -4.11 -5.91
CA ASN A 439 14.15 -5.53 -5.81
C ASN A 439 14.10 -6.01 -4.35
N ASP A 440 14.95 -5.43 -3.48
CA ASP A 440 14.98 -5.73 -2.06
C ASP A 440 13.74 -5.20 -1.33
N GLY A 441 13.27 -4.00 -1.67
CA GLY A 441 12.03 -3.43 -1.15
C GLY A 441 10.81 -4.25 -1.56
N ALA A 442 10.72 -4.60 -2.85
CA ALA A 442 9.65 -5.45 -3.35
C ALA A 442 9.65 -6.83 -2.67
N PHE A 443 10.83 -7.44 -2.47
CA PHE A 443 10.94 -8.69 -1.71
C PHE A 443 10.47 -8.53 -0.26
N LYS A 444 10.86 -7.45 0.44
CA LYS A 444 10.41 -7.20 1.82
C LYS A 444 8.89 -7.10 1.95
N LEU A 445 8.22 -6.47 0.99
CA LEU A 445 6.75 -6.42 0.97
C LEU A 445 6.11 -7.81 0.82
N LEU A 446 6.71 -8.67 0.01
CA LEU A 446 6.27 -10.07 -0.11
C LEU A 446 6.58 -10.87 1.17
N HIS A 447 7.77 -10.68 1.76
CA HIS A 447 8.16 -11.34 3.00
C HIS A 447 7.24 -10.99 4.18
N ASN A 448 6.91 -9.70 4.33
CA ASN A 448 6.12 -9.21 5.46
C ASN A 448 4.61 -9.52 5.32
N SER A 449 4.15 -9.99 4.16
CA SER A 449 2.76 -10.39 3.95
C SER A 449 2.57 -11.88 4.26
N PRO A 450 1.73 -12.26 5.24
CA PRO A 450 1.54 -13.66 5.61
C PRO A 450 1.13 -14.56 4.44
N GLY A 451 0.29 -14.04 3.52
CA GLY A 451 -0.17 -14.80 2.36
C GLY A 451 0.94 -15.04 1.34
N HIS A 452 1.77 -14.03 1.06
CA HIS A 452 2.88 -14.16 0.12
C HIS A 452 4.03 -14.99 0.72
N TYR A 453 4.30 -14.80 2.01
CA TYR A 453 5.30 -15.57 2.74
C TYR A 453 4.96 -17.06 2.77
N ALA A 454 3.68 -17.42 2.90
CA ALA A 454 3.25 -18.82 2.82
C ALA A 454 3.64 -19.51 1.50
N ASN A 455 3.62 -18.77 0.38
CA ASN A 455 4.15 -19.29 -0.89
C ASN A 455 5.68 -19.39 -0.87
N ILE A 456 6.38 -18.37 -0.35
CA ILE A 456 7.85 -18.33 -0.25
C ILE A 456 8.38 -19.56 0.50
N VAL A 457 7.77 -19.90 1.65
CA VAL A 457 8.20 -21.04 2.49
C VAL A 457 7.40 -22.32 2.26
N GLY A 458 6.57 -22.38 1.20
CA GLY A 458 5.78 -23.56 0.86
C GLY A 458 6.67 -24.78 0.61
N PRO A 459 6.57 -25.86 1.39
CA PRO A 459 7.50 -27.01 1.29
C PRO A 459 7.31 -27.81 0.00
N TYR A 460 6.17 -27.63 -0.67
CA TYR A 460 5.77 -28.36 -1.88
C TYR A 460 6.38 -27.79 -3.17
N TYR A 461 6.99 -26.61 -3.13
CA TYR A 461 7.64 -26.03 -4.30
C TYR A 461 9.11 -26.46 -4.42
N SER A 462 9.56 -26.69 -5.66
CA SER A 462 10.98 -26.94 -5.99
C SER A 462 11.52 -25.96 -7.04
N LYS A 463 10.63 -25.23 -7.73
CA LYS A 463 10.96 -24.28 -8.79
C LYS A 463 10.34 -22.91 -8.55
N MET A 464 11.00 -21.89 -9.09
CA MET A 464 10.54 -20.51 -9.07
C MET A 464 10.82 -19.83 -10.41
N GLY A 465 9.91 -18.95 -10.82
CA GLY A 465 10.14 -17.93 -11.83
C GLY A 465 9.84 -16.54 -11.28
N ILE A 466 10.48 -15.51 -11.82
CA ILE A 466 10.25 -14.13 -11.41
C ILE A 466 10.40 -13.20 -12.61
N ALA A 467 9.53 -12.21 -12.71
CA ALA A 467 9.63 -11.14 -13.68
C ALA A 467 9.32 -9.78 -13.04
N LYS A 468 9.93 -8.74 -13.61
CA LYS A 468 9.67 -7.34 -13.28
C LYS A 468 9.03 -6.65 -14.48
N GLY A 469 8.01 -5.85 -14.24
CA GLY A 469 7.36 -4.99 -15.23
C GLY A 469 7.32 -3.54 -14.79
N ILE A 470 7.09 -2.65 -15.75
CA ILE A 470 6.85 -1.23 -15.51
C ILE A 470 5.68 -0.78 -16.38
N ASP A 471 4.69 -0.15 -15.76
CA ASP A 471 3.68 0.61 -16.50
C ASP A 471 4.35 1.86 -17.09
N PRO A 472 4.41 2.01 -18.42
CA PRO A 472 5.09 3.13 -19.04
C PRO A 472 4.43 4.49 -18.73
N VAL A 473 3.14 4.50 -18.35
CA VAL A 473 2.38 5.71 -18.05
C VAL A 473 2.56 6.11 -16.59
N THR A 474 2.15 5.24 -15.66
CA THR A 474 2.19 5.56 -14.22
C THR A 474 3.56 5.36 -13.59
N LYS A 475 4.50 4.72 -14.32
CA LYS A 475 5.79 4.23 -13.82
C LYS A 475 5.67 3.26 -12.64
N ARG A 476 4.49 2.69 -12.44
CA ARG A 476 4.26 1.66 -11.45
C ARG A 476 5.11 0.44 -11.80
N LEU A 477 5.82 -0.08 -10.80
CA LEU A 477 6.64 -1.28 -10.93
C LEU A 477 5.85 -2.49 -10.45
N PHE A 478 6.05 -3.62 -11.13
CA PHE A 478 5.36 -4.88 -10.87
C PHE A 478 6.39 -5.98 -10.70
N TRP A 479 6.22 -6.86 -9.71
CA TRP A 479 6.96 -8.10 -9.59
C TRP A 479 5.98 -9.27 -9.45
N ILE A 480 6.20 -10.31 -10.26
CA ILE A 480 5.40 -11.52 -10.25
C ILE A 480 6.33 -12.70 -10.01
N GLN A 481 6.19 -13.38 -8.86
CA GLN A 481 6.83 -14.66 -8.62
C GLN A 481 5.84 -15.78 -8.95
N LEU A 482 6.29 -16.78 -9.70
CA LEU A 482 5.56 -18.02 -9.91
C LEU A 482 6.31 -19.17 -9.25
N PHE A 483 5.58 -20.08 -8.61
CA PHE A 483 6.14 -21.25 -7.94
C PHE A 483 5.56 -22.52 -8.54
N SER A 484 6.36 -23.59 -8.60
CA SER A 484 5.88 -24.91 -8.97
C SER A 484 6.59 -26.02 -8.21
N SER A 485 5.90 -27.16 -8.05
CA SER A 485 6.42 -28.37 -7.39
C SER A 485 7.47 -29.11 -8.19
#